data_AF-A0A7J0A3V6-F1
#
_entry.id   AF-A0A7J0A3V6-F1
#
_cell.length_a   1.000
_cell.length_b   1.000
_cell.length_c   1.000
_cell.angle_alpha   90.00
_cell.angle_beta   90.00
_cell.angle_gamma   90.00
#
_symmetry.space_group_name_H-M   'P 1'
#
loop_
_entity.id
_entity.type
_entity.pdbx_description
1 polymer ?
#
loop_
_entity_poly.entity_id
_entity_poly.type
_entity_poly.pdbx_seq_one_letter_code
_entity_poly.pdbx_strand_id
1 'polypeptide(L)'
;MVYGVTMLEDFYVAYKGKLEHVRAVLKRPLTLAEKILYAHLYDAADVKDYKRGEDYVNFRPERVAMQDATAQMALLQFMNAGKDRSAVPSTVHCDHLIQAYKGLHCRQQTYHPSCLQERFFSSVYQDAICENRRNGLGRVILAERGIGVV
;
A
#
# COMPACT_ATOMS: atom_id res chain seq x y z
N MET A 1 4.54 -14.74 10.41
CA MET A 1 3.48 -13.90 11.00
C MET A 1 2.81 -13.10 9.89
N VAL A 2 1.49 -13.18 9.80
CA VAL A 2 0.68 -12.32 8.92
C VAL A 2 0.57 -10.96 9.63
N TYR A 3 1.02 -9.89 8.98
CA TYR A 3 0.92 -8.54 9.53
C TYR A 3 -0.52 -8.02 9.43
N GLY A 4 -1.00 -7.35 10.47
CA GLY A 4 -2.28 -6.64 10.45
C GLY A 4 -3.53 -7.48 10.74
N VAL A 5 -3.39 -8.68 11.29
CA VAL A 5 -4.54 -9.52 11.67
C VAL A 5 -5.41 -8.82 12.73
N THR A 6 -4.79 -8.23 13.76
CA THR A 6 -5.50 -7.48 14.80
C THR A 6 -6.26 -6.28 14.24
N MET A 7 -5.65 -5.52 13.32
CA MET A 7 -6.30 -4.40 12.63
C MET A 7 -7.54 -4.85 11.86
N LEU A 8 -7.46 -5.98 11.16
CA LEU A 8 -8.60 -6.54 10.41
C LEU A 8 -9.70 -7.02 11.35
N GLU A 9 -9.35 -7.71 12.43
CA GLU A 9 -10.30 -8.17 13.44
C GLU A 9 -11.06 -6.98 14.05
N ASP A 10 -10.35 -5.95 14.49
CA ASP A 10 -10.92 -4.72 15.05
C ASP A 10 -11.85 -4.02 14.02
N PHE A 11 -11.42 -3.95 12.76
CA PHE A 11 -12.22 -3.37 11.69
C PHE A 11 -13.54 -4.14 11.49
N TYR A 12 -13.48 -5.47 11.35
CA TYR A 12 -14.66 -6.28 11.06
C TYR A 12 -15.62 -6.37 12.25
N VAL A 13 -15.12 -6.27 13.48
CA VAL A 13 -15.96 -6.12 14.68
C VAL A 13 -16.75 -4.81 14.63
N ALA A 14 -16.10 -3.69 14.25
CA ALA A 14 -16.75 -2.38 14.14
C ALA A 14 -17.60 -2.21 12.86
N TYR A 15 -17.33 -2.99 11.82
CA TYR A 15 -17.90 -2.83 10.47
C TYR A 15 -19.42 -2.85 10.46
N LYS A 16 -20.03 -3.78 11.20
CA LYS A 16 -21.49 -3.90 11.28
C LYS A 16 -22.12 -2.63 11.83
N GLY A 17 -21.61 -2.10 12.94
CA GLY A 17 -22.12 -0.87 13.57
C GLY A 17 -21.98 0.35 12.67
N LYS A 18 -20.83 0.49 11.98
CA LYS A 18 -20.62 1.56 10.99
C LYS A 18 -21.67 1.52 9.87
N LEU A 19 -21.94 0.34 9.32
CA LEU A 19 -22.93 0.19 8.25
C LEU A 19 -24.36 0.43 8.71
N GLU A 20 -24.71 0.06 9.95
CA GLU A 20 -26.02 0.34 10.52
C GLU A 20 -26.25 1.85 10.65
N HIS A 21 -25.24 2.60 11.11
CA HIS A 21 -25.29 4.06 11.15
C HIS A 21 -25.49 4.66 9.75
N VAL A 22 -24.69 4.23 8.77
CA VAL A 22 -24.77 4.73 7.38
C VAL A 22 -26.13 4.42 6.75
N ARG A 23 -26.69 3.22 7.00
CA ARG A 23 -28.02 2.83 6.50
C ARG A 23 -29.14 3.66 7.13
N ALA A 24 -29.02 4.01 8.41
CA ALA A 24 -29.99 4.84 9.10
C ALA A 24 -30.07 6.26 8.50
N VAL A 25 -28.92 6.81 8.07
CA VAL A 25 -28.82 8.14 7.46
C VAL A 25 -29.29 8.12 6.00
N LEU A 26 -28.76 7.22 5.17
CA LEU A 26 -29.00 7.23 3.71
C LEU A 26 -30.35 6.64 3.29
N LYS A 27 -30.93 5.74 4.10
CA LYS A 27 -32.26 5.12 3.87
C LYS A 27 -32.48 4.52 2.48
N ARG A 28 -31.41 4.07 1.82
CA ARG A 28 -31.44 3.43 0.50
C ARG A 28 -30.55 2.18 0.45
N PRO A 29 -30.79 1.24 -0.47
CA PRO A 29 -29.86 0.14 -0.68
C PRO A 29 -28.49 0.65 -1.12
N LEU A 30 -27.43 0.02 -0.59
CA LEU A 30 -26.04 0.35 -0.88
C LEU A 30 -25.35 -0.78 -1.65
N THR A 31 -24.60 -0.41 -2.67
CA THR A 31 -23.68 -1.29 -3.40
C THR A 31 -22.51 -1.72 -2.51
N LEU A 32 -21.80 -2.79 -2.89
CA LEU A 32 -20.64 -3.25 -2.13
C LEU A 32 -19.54 -2.16 -2.07
N ALA A 33 -19.29 -1.48 -3.18
CA ALA A 33 -18.33 -0.38 -3.23
C ALA A 33 -18.71 0.75 -2.26
N GLU A 34 -19.97 1.17 -2.24
CA GLU A 34 -20.45 2.18 -1.27
C GLU A 34 -20.26 1.71 0.16
N LYS A 35 -20.61 0.45 0.49
CA LYS A 35 -20.41 -0.07 1.85
C LYS A 35 -18.95 -0.01 2.29
N ILE A 36 -18.01 -0.33 1.39
CA ILE A 36 -16.57 -0.26 1.68
C ILE A 36 -16.16 1.21 1.87
N LEU A 37 -16.53 2.10 0.96
CA LEU A 37 -16.16 3.52 1.02
C LEU A 37 -16.73 4.21 2.27
N TYR A 38 -18.02 4.03 2.56
CA TYR A 38 -18.67 4.61 3.75
C TYR A 38 -18.08 4.05 5.07
N ALA A 39 -17.64 2.78 5.10
CA ALA A 39 -17.00 2.22 6.28
C ALA A 39 -15.60 2.80 6.58
N HIS A 40 -14.98 3.41 5.57
CA HIS A 40 -13.65 4.03 5.62
C HIS A 40 -13.70 5.56 5.56
N LEU A 41 -14.82 6.18 5.92
CA LEU A 41 -14.87 7.62 6.14
C LEU A 41 -13.91 8.03 7.25
N TYR A 42 -13.25 9.18 7.08
CA TYR A 42 -12.37 9.72 8.09
C TYR A 42 -13.13 10.12 9.36
N ASP A 43 -14.27 10.78 9.19
CA ASP A 43 -15.20 11.12 10.26
C ASP A 43 -16.49 10.32 10.09
N ALA A 44 -16.87 9.55 11.10
CA ALA A 44 -18.10 8.77 11.11
C ALA A 44 -19.35 9.65 11.24
N ALA A 45 -19.22 10.91 11.65
CA ALA A 45 -20.32 11.86 11.76
C ALA A 45 -20.63 12.58 10.43
N ASP A 46 -19.70 12.63 9.49
CA ASP A 46 -19.88 13.29 8.18
C ASP A 46 -20.62 12.41 7.16
N VAL A 47 -21.52 11.53 7.62
CA VAL A 47 -22.31 10.71 6.69
C VAL A 47 -23.35 11.58 6.01
N LYS A 48 -23.19 11.75 4.70
CA LYS A 48 -24.16 12.39 3.80
C LYS A 48 -24.31 11.58 2.53
N ASP A 49 -25.36 11.87 1.75
CA ASP A 49 -25.57 11.23 0.46
C ASP A 49 -24.64 11.83 -0.59
N TYR A 50 -23.40 11.31 -0.64
CA TYR A 50 -22.40 11.75 -1.59
C TYR A 50 -22.79 11.38 -3.03
N LYS A 51 -22.72 12.36 -3.92
CA LYS A 51 -22.96 12.20 -5.35
C LYS A 51 -21.72 11.71 -6.08
N ARG A 52 -21.90 10.68 -6.90
CA ARG A 52 -20.83 10.04 -7.67
C ARG A 52 -20.28 11.02 -8.72
N GLY A 53 -18.97 11.21 -8.73
CA GLY A 53 -18.29 12.07 -9.71
C GLY A 53 -18.43 13.57 -9.45
N GLU A 54 -19.16 13.97 -8.41
CA GLU A 54 -19.33 15.38 -8.02
C GLU A 54 -18.63 15.65 -6.69
N ASP A 55 -18.90 14.83 -5.67
CA ASP A 55 -18.43 15.12 -4.32
C ASP A 55 -17.02 14.57 -4.04
N TYR A 56 -16.21 15.40 -3.38
CA TYR A 56 -14.96 14.97 -2.75
C TYR A 56 -15.23 14.43 -1.35
N VAL A 57 -14.59 13.29 -1.04
CA VAL A 57 -14.79 12.58 0.22
C VAL A 57 -13.46 12.25 0.86
N ASN A 58 -13.36 12.51 2.16
CA ASN A 58 -12.17 12.21 2.94
C ASN A 58 -12.23 10.77 3.44
N PHE A 59 -11.49 9.90 2.77
CA PHE A 59 -11.33 8.51 3.18
C PHE A 59 -10.09 8.29 4.02
N ARG A 60 -10.14 7.28 4.89
CA ARG A 60 -9.02 6.78 5.66
C ARG A 60 -8.57 5.43 5.11
N PRO A 61 -7.61 5.40 4.18
CA PRO A 61 -7.06 4.14 3.68
C PRO A 61 -6.32 3.38 4.80
N GLU A 62 -6.40 2.06 4.80
CA GLU A 62 -5.77 1.21 5.83
C GLU A 62 -4.31 0.87 5.53
N ARG A 63 -3.92 0.88 4.25
CA ARG A 63 -2.55 0.60 3.81
C ARG A 63 -2.21 1.33 2.52
N VAL A 64 -0.92 1.49 2.26
CA VAL A 64 -0.40 2.04 1.01
C VAL A 64 0.53 1.00 0.36
N ALA A 65 0.42 0.82 -0.96
CA ALA A 65 1.35 0.02 -1.73
C ALA A 65 1.88 0.88 -2.88
N MET A 66 3.20 0.87 -3.05
CA MET A 66 3.90 1.61 -4.08
C MET A 66 4.72 0.66 -4.94
N GLN A 67 4.89 1.02 -6.20
CA GLN A 67 5.75 0.30 -7.15
C GLN A 67 7.08 1.01 -7.24
N ASP A 68 8.18 0.31 -7.45
CA ASP A 68 9.56 0.86 -7.48
C ASP A 68 9.72 2.08 -8.38
N ALA A 69 9.09 2.07 -9.57
CA ALA A 69 9.11 3.22 -10.49
C ALA A 69 8.46 4.50 -9.91
N THR A 70 7.49 4.38 -9.00
CA THR A 70 6.78 5.54 -8.39
C THR A 70 7.17 5.77 -6.93
N ALA A 71 7.67 4.74 -6.25
CA ALA A 71 8.05 4.77 -4.85
C ALA A 71 9.20 5.74 -4.60
N GLN A 72 10.17 5.84 -5.52
CA GLN A 72 11.32 6.74 -5.35
C GLN A 72 10.90 8.19 -5.07
N MET A 73 10.02 8.73 -5.91
CA MET A 73 9.56 10.11 -5.77
C MET A 73 8.62 10.26 -4.57
N ALA A 74 7.76 9.28 -4.30
CA ALA A 74 6.89 9.28 -3.12
C ALA A 74 7.70 9.29 -1.80
N LEU A 75 8.76 8.48 -1.71
CA LEU A 75 9.66 8.46 -0.56
C LEU A 75 10.42 9.78 -0.40
N LEU A 76 10.88 10.38 -1.51
CA LEU A 76 11.55 11.67 -1.47
C LEU A 76 10.64 12.78 -0.93
N GLN A 77 9.38 12.82 -1.40
CA GLN A 77 8.38 13.76 -0.90
C GLN A 77 8.03 13.48 0.57
N PHE A 78 7.98 12.22 0.98
CA PHE A 78 7.74 11.83 2.36
C PHE A 78 8.85 12.33 3.30
N MET A 79 10.12 12.20 2.88
CA MET A 79 11.26 12.73 3.63
C MET A 79 11.20 14.25 3.74
N ASN A 80 10.85 14.94 2.64
CA ASN A 80 10.70 16.39 2.64
C ASN A 80 9.50 16.88 3.47
N ALA A 81 8.52 16.02 3.74
CA ALA A 81 7.38 16.34 4.61
C ALA A 81 7.76 16.37 6.11
N GLY A 82 9.00 16.01 6.46
CA GLY A 82 9.50 16.05 7.84
C GLY A 82 8.78 15.07 8.76
N LYS A 83 8.36 13.92 8.24
CA LYS A 83 7.69 12.86 9.01
C LYS A 83 8.68 11.75 9.34
N ASP A 84 8.77 11.38 10.61
CA ASP A 84 9.71 10.34 11.06
C ASP A 84 9.27 8.92 10.65
N ARG A 85 7.96 8.69 10.53
CA ARG A 85 7.39 7.38 10.19
C ARG A 85 6.06 7.44 9.46
N SER A 86 5.75 6.39 8.68
CA SER A 86 4.45 6.30 8.01
C SER A 86 3.30 6.11 9.01
N ALA A 87 2.15 6.71 8.69
CA ALA A 87 0.95 6.63 9.53
C ALA A 87 0.19 5.30 9.37
N VAL A 88 0.33 4.65 8.21
CA VAL A 88 -0.31 3.37 7.89
C VAL A 88 0.74 2.39 7.34
N PRO A 89 0.50 1.07 7.48
CA PRO A 89 1.34 0.05 6.88
C PRO A 89 1.54 0.32 5.39
N SER A 90 2.80 0.43 4.98
CA SER A 90 3.14 0.77 3.60
C SER A 90 4.13 -0.25 3.03
N THR A 91 3.98 -0.63 1.77
CA THR A 91 4.89 -1.57 1.10
C THR A 91 5.40 -1.00 -0.21
N VAL A 92 6.67 -1.29 -0.52
CA VAL A 92 7.26 -1.00 -1.84
C VAL A 92 7.49 -2.31 -2.56
N HIS A 93 6.94 -2.42 -3.76
CA HIS A 93 7.05 -3.57 -4.63
C HIS A 93 8.05 -3.27 -5.74
N CYS A 94 8.93 -4.24 -5.98
CA CYS A 94 10.13 -4.07 -6.79
C CYS A 94 10.08 -5.01 -7.98
N ASP A 95 9.33 -4.61 -8.99
CA ASP A 95 8.92 -5.41 -10.14
C ASP A 95 9.00 -4.66 -11.49
N HIS A 96 9.03 -3.32 -11.54
CA HIS A 96 8.95 -2.61 -12.84
C HIS A 96 10.28 -2.41 -13.52
N LEU A 97 11.38 -2.28 -12.77
CA LEU A 97 12.64 -1.91 -13.40
C LEU A 97 13.36 -3.15 -14.01
N ILE A 98 12.87 -4.37 -13.76
CA ILE A 98 13.58 -5.60 -14.16
C ILE A 98 13.54 -5.75 -15.69
N GLN A 99 14.70 -5.58 -16.34
CA GLN A 99 14.81 -5.77 -17.78
C GLN A 99 15.00 -7.25 -18.14
N ALA A 100 14.09 -7.79 -18.95
CA ALA A 100 14.26 -9.12 -19.53
C ALA A 100 15.36 -9.08 -20.60
N TYR A 101 16.56 -9.59 -20.27
CA TYR A 101 17.71 -9.58 -21.18
C TYR A 101 17.90 -10.90 -21.95
N LYS A 102 17.54 -12.05 -21.35
CA LYS A 102 17.52 -13.39 -21.98
C LYS A 102 16.42 -14.23 -21.32
N GLY A 103 15.66 -15.01 -22.08
CA GLY A 103 14.71 -15.97 -21.50
C GLY A 103 15.47 -17.00 -20.65
N LEU A 104 15.27 -16.99 -19.33
CA LEU A 104 16.02 -17.87 -18.44
C LEU A 104 15.32 -19.23 -18.32
N HIS A 105 15.96 -20.25 -18.91
CA HIS A 105 15.85 -21.64 -18.48
C HIS A 105 16.59 -21.89 -17.13
N CYS A 106 17.23 -20.86 -16.58
CA CYS A 106 17.89 -20.89 -15.29
C CYS A 106 16.87 -20.71 -14.17
N ARG A 107 16.82 -21.65 -13.22
CA ARG A 107 15.91 -21.62 -12.08
C ARG A 107 16.01 -20.29 -11.32
N GLN A 108 14.83 -19.80 -10.95
CA GLN A 108 14.48 -18.57 -10.21
C GLN A 108 15.12 -18.40 -8.81
N GLN A 109 16.37 -18.83 -8.59
CA GLN A 109 16.92 -18.87 -7.22
C GLN A 109 18.26 -18.18 -6.99
N THR A 110 18.94 -17.64 -8.00
CA THR A 110 20.14 -16.83 -7.75
C THR A 110 20.31 -15.78 -8.83
N TYR A 111 20.02 -14.52 -8.46
CA TYR A 111 20.45 -13.34 -9.20
C TYR A 111 21.98 -13.33 -9.27
N HIS A 112 22.54 -13.83 -10.37
CA HIS A 112 23.96 -13.69 -10.65
C HIS A 112 24.22 -12.22 -11.08
N PRO A 113 25.24 -11.54 -10.54
CA PRO A 113 25.51 -10.12 -10.82
C PRO A 113 25.78 -9.80 -12.30
N SER A 114 25.99 -10.80 -13.15
CA SER A 114 26.11 -10.64 -14.60
C SER A 114 24.77 -10.52 -15.36
N CYS A 115 23.64 -10.81 -14.72
CA CYS A 115 22.31 -10.71 -15.33
C CYS A 115 21.61 -9.38 -15.02
N LEU A 116 22.05 -8.69 -13.97
CA LEU A 116 21.62 -7.34 -13.67
C LEU A 116 22.55 -6.40 -14.43
N GLN A 117 22.03 -5.74 -15.46
CA GLN A 117 22.75 -4.66 -16.11
C GLN A 117 22.91 -3.51 -15.10
N GLU A 118 24.08 -3.54 -14.46
CA GLU A 118 24.93 -2.46 -13.94
C GLU A 118 24.29 -1.37 -13.06
N ARG A 119 24.61 -1.46 -11.76
CA ARG A 119 24.73 -0.38 -10.74
C ARG A 119 23.50 0.49 -10.42
N PHE A 120 22.77 0.99 -11.41
CA PHE A 120 21.57 1.81 -11.23
C PHE A 120 20.45 1.02 -10.54
N PHE A 121 20.29 -0.25 -10.93
CA PHE A 121 19.39 -1.18 -10.26
C PHE A 121 19.71 -1.28 -8.77
N SER A 122 20.96 -1.64 -8.47
CA SER A 122 21.40 -1.87 -7.10
C SER A 122 21.21 -0.63 -6.24
N SER A 123 21.57 0.57 -6.72
CA SER A 123 21.41 1.79 -5.93
C SER A 123 19.95 2.11 -5.66
N VAL A 124 19.08 1.99 -6.67
CA VAL A 124 17.65 2.25 -6.53
C VAL A 124 16.98 1.32 -5.52
N TYR A 125 17.28 0.01 -5.58
CA TYR A 125 16.73 -0.93 -4.60
C TYR A 125 17.36 -0.77 -3.22
N GLN A 126 18.66 -0.46 -3.14
CA GLN A 126 19.33 -0.21 -1.87
C GLN A 126 18.73 1.01 -1.17
N ASP A 127 18.51 2.10 -1.90
CA ASP A 127 17.91 3.33 -1.39
C ASP A 127 16.47 3.06 -0.95
N ALA A 128 15.67 2.34 -1.75
CA ALA A 128 14.33 1.93 -1.37
C ALA A 128 14.32 1.06 -0.11
N ILE A 129 15.27 0.13 0.06
CA ILE A 129 15.38 -0.73 1.25
C ILE A 129 15.82 0.06 2.48
N CYS A 130 16.85 0.90 2.34
CA CYS A 130 17.34 1.76 3.41
C CYS A 130 16.23 2.71 3.89
N GLU A 131 15.51 3.31 2.96
CA GLU A 131 14.55 4.36 3.27
C GLU A 131 13.24 3.77 3.77
N ASN A 132 12.89 2.56 3.32
CA ASN A 132 11.79 1.79 3.90
C ASN A 132 12.07 1.47 5.37
N ARG A 133 13.29 0.99 5.70
CA ARG A 133 13.71 0.76 7.09
C ARG A 133 13.74 2.04 7.93
N ARG A 134 14.31 3.12 7.41
CA ARG A 134 14.46 4.39 8.15
C ARG A 134 13.12 5.04 8.48
N ASN A 135 12.19 5.05 7.53
CA ASN A 135 10.89 5.70 7.68
C ASN A 135 9.83 4.79 8.33
N GLY A 136 10.23 3.64 8.89
CA GLY A 136 9.31 2.67 9.49
C GLY A 136 8.20 2.22 8.54
N LEU A 137 8.45 2.32 7.24
CA LEU A 137 7.60 1.73 6.22
C LEU A 137 7.72 0.20 6.39
N GLY A 138 6.72 -0.57 5.93
CA GLY A 138 6.64 -2.01 6.19
C GLY A 138 7.68 -2.82 5.43
N ARG A 139 7.24 -3.81 4.64
CA ARG A 139 8.16 -4.66 3.87
C ARG A 139 8.48 -4.07 2.49
N VAL A 140 9.73 -4.23 2.04
CA VAL A 140 10.06 -4.24 0.61
C VAL A 140 9.77 -5.63 0.07
N ILE A 141 8.98 -5.72 -0.99
CA ILE A 141 8.62 -6.97 -1.65
C ILE A 141 9.32 -6.99 -3.00
N LEU A 142 10.34 -7.83 -3.13
CA LEU A 142 11.03 -8.08 -4.40
C LEU A 142 10.24 -9.10 -5.21
N ALA A 143 9.95 -8.80 -6.48
CA ALA A 143 9.06 -9.58 -7.35
C ALA A 143 9.39 -11.09 -7.41
N GLU A 144 10.66 -11.46 -7.29
CA GLU A 144 11.10 -12.87 -7.42
C GLU A 144 11.19 -13.62 -6.09
N ARG A 145 10.96 -12.95 -4.95
CA ARG A 145 10.85 -13.65 -3.66
C ARG A 145 9.42 -13.53 -3.17
N GLY A 146 8.67 -14.63 -3.28
CA GLY A 146 7.52 -14.92 -2.41
C GLY A 146 7.88 -15.03 -0.91
N ILE A 147 8.99 -14.40 -0.48
CA ILE A 147 9.57 -14.43 0.85
C ILE A 147 10.03 -13.00 1.14
N GLY A 148 9.29 -12.32 2.01
CA GLY A 148 9.58 -10.96 2.42
C GLY A 148 11.01 -10.82 2.95
N VAL A 149 11.71 -9.79 2.49
CA VAL A 149 12.99 -9.39 3.04
C VAL A 149 12.73 -8.63 4.35
N VAL A 150 13.44 -9.03 5.40
CA VAL A 150 13.43 -8.40 6.74
C VAL A 150 14.43 -7.23 6.77
#